data_AF-A0A919SSS2-F1
#
_entry.id   AF-A0A919SSS2-F1
#
_cell.length_a   1.000
_cell.length_b   1.000
_cell.length_c   1.000
_cell.angle_alpha   90.00
_cell.angle_beta   90.00
_cell.angle_gamma   90.00
#
_symmetry.space_group_name_H-M   'P 1'
#
loop_
_entity.id
_entity.type
_entity.pdbx_description
1 polymer ?
#
loop_
_entity_poly.entity_id
_entity_poly.type
_entity_poly.pdbx_seq_one_letter_code
_entity_poly.pdbx_strand_id
1 'polypeptide(L)'
;MHSSLTEHARCVYGDEFQPDAVPCAANHDPHYFIEALTFADADAILAMLRELSPNQLEGYLPVWVRNLAYRLVVLQRPGEPELMREAALNLWTYGPDWDDIAADLERRAGILESGGGDHPAEDGGSLQRHEDAHHEQ
;
A
#
# COMPACT_ATOMS: atom_id res chain seq x y z
N MET A 1 -2.91 0.96 -27.17
CA MET A 1 -3.34 1.52 -25.87
C MET A 1 -3.03 0.46 -24.83
N HIS A 2 -2.32 0.78 -23.74
CA HIS A 2 -2.01 -0.18 -22.68
C HIS A 2 -3.31 -0.61 -21.99
N SER A 3 -3.45 -1.90 -21.67
CA SER A 3 -4.65 -2.43 -21.01
C SER A 3 -4.60 -2.28 -19.49
N SER A 4 -3.40 -2.06 -18.94
CA SER A 4 -3.17 -1.80 -17.52
C SER A 4 -2.07 -0.76 -17.28
N LEU A 5 -2.04 -0.22 -16.05
CA LEU A 5 -0.98 0.67 -15.60
C LEU A 5 0.38 -0.05 -15.55
N THR A 6 0.41 -1.34 -15.19
CA THR A 6 1.60 -2.20 -15.21
C THR A 6 2.21 -2.30 -16.61
N GLU A 7 1.39 -2.59 -17.62
CA GLU A 7 1.86 -2.67 -19.01
C GLU A 7 2.42 -1.32 -19.49
N HIS A 8 1.79 -0.21 -19.10
CA HIS A 8 2.27 1.12 -19.43
C HIS A 8 3.62 1.42 -18.77
N ALA A 9 3.77 1.10 -17.48
CA ALA A 9 5.02 1.29 -16.75
C ALA A 9 6.16 0.47 -17.35
N ARG A 10 5.92 -0.82 -17.67
CA ARG A 10 6.90 -1.67 -18.35
C ARG A 10 7.30 -1.10 -19.71
N CYS A 11 6.35 -0.56 -20.48
CA CYS A 11 6.69 -0.01 -21.78
C CYS A 11 7.59 1.24 -21.68
N VAL A 12 7.37 2.10 -20.67
CA VAL A 12 8.14 3.35 -20.51
C VAL A 12 9.50 3.12 -19.84
N TYR A 13 9.56 2.30 -18.78
CA TYR A 13 10.76 2.15 -17.96
C TYR A 13 11.55 0.87 -18.24
N GLY A 14 10.99 -0.03 -19.05
CA GLY A 14 11.57 -1.33 -19.36
C GLY A 14 11.30 -2.38 -18.28
N ASP A 15 11.64 -3.61 -18.62
CA ASP A 15 11.70 -4.75 -17.71
C ASP A 15 13.06 -5.42 -17.95
N GLU A 16 13.99 -5.31 -16.99
CA GLU A 16 15.31 -5.96 -17.09
C GLU A 16 15.16 -7.50 -17.22
N PHE A 17 14.02 -8.06 -16.82
CA PHE A 17 13.76 -9.49 -16.72
C PHE A 17 12.80 -10.04 -17.78
N GLN A 18 12.30 -9.20 -18.70
CA GLN A 18 11.51 -9.65 -19.87
C GLN A 18 12.15 -9.21 -21.19
N PRO A 19 13.27 -9.82 -21.60
CA PRO A 19 13.93 -9.52 -22.88
C PRO A 19 13.03 -9.81 -24.10
N ASP A 20 12.00 -10.65 -23.94
CA ASP A 20 11.05 -11.03 -24.99
C ASP A 20 9.76 -10.18 -24.99
N ALA A 21 9.67 -9.15 -24.13
CA ALA A 21 8.51 -8.26 -24.12
C ALA A 21 8.39 -7.53 -25.46
N VAL A 22 7.24 -7.67 -26.12
CA VAL A 22 6.95 -6.99 -27.39
C VAL A 22 6.98 -5.49 -27.14
N PRO A 23 7.84 -4.72 -27.84
CA PRO A 23 7.87 -3.26 -27.72
C PRO A 23 6.48 -2.71 -28.05
N CYS A 24 5.92 -1.87 -27.17
CA CYS A 24 4.62 -1.29 -27.46
C CYS A 24 4.75 -0.30 -28.63
N ALA A 25 3.74 -0.23 -29.50
CA ALA A 25 3.73 0.69 -30.65
C ALA A 25 3.50 2.17 -30.25
N ALA A 26 3.41 2.46 -28.96
CA ALA A 26 3.14 3.80 -28.44
C ALA A 26 4.46 4.56 -28.23
N ASN A 27 4.36 5.90 -28.25
CA ASN A 27 5.48 6.74 -27.86
C ASN A 27 5.78 6.49 -26.37
N HIS A 28 7.03 6.15 -26.03
CA HIS A 28 7.48 5.93 -24.64
C HIS A 28 7.67 7.25 -23.88
N ASP A 29 6.71 8.16 -23.99
CA ASP A 29 6.76 9.46 -23.34
C ASP A 29 6.30 9.31 -21.87
N PRO A 30 7.18 9.57 -20.87
CA PRO A 30 6.81 9.50 -19.46
C PRO A 30 5.63 10.39 -19.08
N HIS A 31 5.34 11.47 -19.83
CA HIS A 31 4.21 12.36 -19.54
C HIS A 31 2.87 11.63 -19.60
N TYR A 32 2.65 10.76 -20.59
CA TYR A 32 1.41 9.99 -20.68
C TYR A 32 1.28 8.95 -19.55
N PHE A 33 2.40 8.39 -19.11
CA PHE A 33 2.40 7.49 -17.96
C PHE A 33 2.05 8.25 -16.67
N ILE A 34 2.64 9.43 -16.46
CA ILE A 34 2.33 10.26 -15.28
C ILE A 34 0.85 10.64 -15.27
N GLU A 35 0.28 11.02 -16.41
CA GLU A 35 -1.15 11.31 -16.53
C GLU A 35 -2.00 10.09 -16.17
N ALA A 36 -1.71 8.93 -16.76
CA ALA A 36 -2.41 7.68 -16.46
C ALA A 36 -2.31 7.28 -14.98
N LEU A 37 -1.12 7.40 -14.38
CA LEU A 37 -0.86 7.12 -12.97
C LEU A 37 -1.64 8.07 -12.06
N THR A 38 -1.68 9.36 -12.38
CA THR A 38 -2.34 10.39 -11.57
C THR A 38 -3.85 10.17 -11.47
N PHE A 39 -4.48 9.64 -12.53
CA PHE A 39 -5.91 9.38 -12.59
C PHE A 39 -6.29 7.91 -12.32
N ALA A 40 -5.33 7.05 -12.03
CA ALA A 40 -5.60 5.65 -11.70
C ALA A 40 -6.21 5.51 -10.29
N ASP A 41 -7.09 4.52 -10.14
CA ASP A 41 -7.58 4.13 -8.82
C ASP A 41 -6.50 3.41 -7.99
N ALA A 42 -6.71 3.38 -6.69
CA ALA A 42 -5.79 2.78 -5.74
C ALA A 42 -5.49 1.30 -6.01
N ASP A 43 -6.47 0.52 -6.49
CA ASP A 43 -6.26 -0.91 -6.77
C ASP A 43 -5.35 -1.12 -7.97
N ALA A 44 -5.53 -0.35 -9.04
CA ALA A 44 -4.68 -0.37 -10.22
C ALA A 44 -3.24 0.03 -9.88
N ILE A 45 -3.06 1.06 -9.04
CA ILE A 45 -1.72 1.49 -8.60
C ILE A 45 -1.07 0.42 -7.71
N LEU A 46 -1.80 -0.15 -6.76
CA LEU A 46 -1.29 -1.22 -5.89
C LEU A 46 -0.94 -2.48 -6.67
N ALA A 47 -1.74 -2.87 -7.65
CA ALA A 47 -1.44 -3.99 -8.54
C ALA A 47 -0.10 -3.78 -9.26
N MET A 48 0.11 -2.59 -9.84
CA MET A 48 1.37 -2.22 -10.48
C MET A 48 2.55 -2.26 -9.49
N LEU A 49 2.41 -1.64 -8.31
CA LEU A 49 3.48 -1.59 -7.31
C LEU A 49 3.89 -3.00 -6.86
N ARG A 50 2.93 -3.88 -6.56
CA ARG A 50 3.20 -5.25 -6.12
C ARG A 50 3.88 -6.09 -7.19
N GLU A 51 3.51 -5.88 -8.46
CA GLU A 51 4.08 -6.63 -9.58
C GLU A 51 5.49 -6.14 -9.97
N LEU A 52 5.69 -4.82 -9.98
CA LEU A 52 6.95 -4.22 -10.44
C LEU A 52 7.91 -3.85 -9.30
N SER A 53 7.54 -4.07 -8.05
CA SER A 53 8.38 -3.83 -6.86
C SER A 53 8.11 -4.89 -5.78
N PRO A 54 8.26 -6.18 -6.08
CA PRO A 54 7.85 -7.28 -5.19
C PRO A 54 8.59 -7.30 -3.85
N ASN A 55 9.81 -6.76 -3.79
CA ASN A 55 10.62 -6.66 -2.57
C ASN A 55 10.57 -5.28 -1.91
N GLN A 56 9.64 -4.39 -2.32
CA GLN A 56 9.42 -3.00 -1.87
C GLN A 56 10.58 -2.01 -2.10
N LEU A 57 11.83 -2.45 -2.00
CA LEU A 57 13.04 -1.65 -2.16
C LEU A 57 13.75 -1.92 -3.49
N GLU A 58 13.63 -3.16 -3.99
CA GLU A 58 14.07 -3.58 -5.31
C GLU A 58 12.86 -3.69 -6.24
N GLY A 59 12.96 -3.06 -7.40
CA GLY A 59 11.88 -3.04 -8.38
C GLY A 59 12.30 -2.41 -9.70
N TYR A 60 11.48 -2.64 -10.72
CA TYR A 60 11.68 -2.18 -12.09
C TYR A 60 11.26 -0.71 -12.30
N LEU A 61 10.65 -0.12 -11.28
CA LEU A 61 10.20 1.26 -11.32
C LEU A 61 11.30 2.20 -10.82
N PRO A 62 11.55 3.34 -11.52
CA PRO A 62 12.36 4.41 -10.98
C PRO A 62 11.84 4.84 -9.61
N VAL A 63 12.75 5.19 -8.70
CA VAL A 63 12.46 5.61 -7.32
C VAL A 63 11.35 6.66 -7.26
N TRP A 64 11.41 7.68 -8.12
CA TRP A 64 10.43 8.75 -8.14
C TRP A 64 9.02 8.26 -8.52
N VAL A 65 8.91 7.25 -9.39
CA VAL A 65 7.63 6.65 -9.79
C VAL A 65 7.01 5.92 -8.60
N ARG A 66 7.81 5.12 -7.89
CA ARG A 66 7.34 4.41 -6.69
C ARG A 66 6.85 5.37 -5.62
N ASN A 67 7.62 6.42 -5.35
CA ASN A 67 7.26 7.44 -4.37
C ASN A 67 5.98 8.18 -4.77
N LEU A 68 5.83 8.56 -6.05
CA LEU A 68 4.60 9.18 -6.55
C LEU A 68 3.40 8.23 -6.40
N ALA A 69 3.54 6.99 -6.83
CA ALA A 69 2.49 5.97 -6.75
C ALA A 69 2.03 5.73 -5.31
N TYR A 70 2.96 5.49 -4.37
CA TYR A 70 2.63 5.32 -2.95
C TYR A 70 1.91 6.54 -2.36
N ARG A 71 2.33 7.76 -2.70
CA ARG A 71 1.67 8.99 -2.25
C ARG A 71 0.23 9.08 -2.78
N LEU A 72 0.00 8.73 -4.04
CA LEU A 72 -1.34 8.73 -4.63
C LEU A 72 -2.25 7.70 -3.94
N VAL A 73 -1.76 6.48 -3.66
CA VAL A 73 -2.57 5.46 -2.96
C VAL A 73 -2.85 5.90 -1.53
N VAL A 74 -1.89 6.46 -0.80
CA VAL A 74 -2.11 6.95 0.58
C VAL A 74 -3.15 8.07 0.64
N LEU A 75 -3.20 8.94 -0.37
CA LEU A 75 -4.24 9.96 -0.49
C LEU A 75 -5.64 9.35 -0.74
N GLN A 76 -5.70 8.27 -1.52
CA GLN A 76 -6.95 7.57 -1.80
C GLN A 76 -7.40 6.66 -0.64
N ARG A 77 -6.46 6.15 0.17
CA ARG A 77 -6.69 5.21 1.28
C ARG A 77 -6.02 5.66 2.58
N PRO A 78 -6.45 6.79 3.17
CA PRO A 78 -5.83 7.35 4.36
C PRO A 78 -6.09 6.56 5.64
N GLY A 79 -6.83 5.45 5.58
CA GLY A 79 -7.16 4.58 6.72
C GLY A 79 -6.40 3.25 6.73
N GLU A 80 -5.47 3.02 5.81
CA GLU A 80 -4.68 1.79 5.73
C GLU A 80 -3.28 2.01 6.34
N PRO A 81 -3.04 1.63 7.61
CA PRO A 81 -1.76 1.90 8.28
C PRO A 81 -0.58 1.13 7.66
N GLU A 82 -0.81 -0.07 7.13
CA GLU A 82 0.20 -0.88 6.44
C GLU A 82 0.70 -0.16 5.18
N LEU A 83 -0.21 0.43 4.41
CA LEU A 83 0.14 1.22 3.23
C LEU A 83 0.99 2.44 3.60
N MET A 84 0.68 3.11 4.71
CA MET A 84 1.48 4.24 5.20
C MET A 84 2.90 3.80 5.55
N ARG A 85 3.08 2.60 6.14
CA ARG A 85 4.41 2.06 6.44
C ARG A 85 5.20 1.68 5.19
N GLU A 86 4.57 1.06 4.20
CA GLU A 86 5.23 0.76 2.93
C GLU A 86 5.70 2.05 2.24
N ALA A 87 4.87 3.09 2.26
CA ALA A 87 5.22 4.40 1.74
C ALA A 87 6.38 5.06 2.51
N ALA A 88 6.37 4.99 3.84
CA ALA A 88 7.45 5.50 4.68
C ALA A 88 8.78 4.78 4.43
N LEU A 89 8.76 3.44 4.35
CA LEU A 89 9.94 2.63 4.05
C LEU A 89 10.58 3.01 2.71
N ASN A 90 9.77 3.28 1.69
CA ASN A 90 10.25 3.76 0.40
C ASN A 90 10.94 5.13 0.51
N LEU A 91 10.44 6.04 1.35
CA LEU A 91 11.07 7.36 1.54
C LEU A 91 12.39 7.28 2.30
N TRP A 92 12.45 6.49 3.38
CA TRP A 92 13.68 6.29 4.17
C TRP A 92 14.87 5.79 3.34
N THR A 93 14.59 5.04 2.28
CA THR A 93 15.64 4.39 1.48
C THR A 93 16.35 5.34 0.51
N TYR A 94 15.78 6.51 0.20
CA TYR A 94 16.32 7.43 -0.82
C TYR A 94 16.53 8.85 -0.30
N GLY A 95 17.47 8.97 0.64
CA GLY A 95 18.08 10.23 1.07
C GLY A 95 17.27 11.00 2.13
N PRO A 96 17.93 11.84 2.95
CA PRO A 96 17.35 12.42 4.15
C PRO A 96 16.27 13.48 3.90
N ASP A 97 16.11 13.93 2.65
CA ASP A 97 15.18 15.01 2.28
C ASP A 97 13.71 14.67 2.60
N TRP A 98 13.39 13.38 2.79
CA TRP A 98 12.03 12.87 3.00
C TRP A 98 11.78 12.27 4.38
N ASP A 99 12.78 12.31 5.26
CA ASP A 99 12.75 11.67 6.59
C ASP A 99 11.59 12.17 7.46
N ASP A 100 11.34 13.48 7.46
CA ASP A 100 10.24 14.08 8.22
C ASP A 100 8.86 13.57 7.75
N ILE A 101 8.70 13.34 6.45
CA ILE A 101 7.45 12.82 5.86
C ILE A 101 7.32 11.32 6.16
N ALA A 102 8.42 10.57 6.09
CA ALA A 102 8.43 9.15 6.43
C ALA A 102 8.05 8.94 7.92
N ALA A 103 8.64 9.73 8.81
CA ALA A 103 8.31 9.72 10.24
C ALA A 103 6.84 10.10 10.50
N ASP A 104 6.30 11.08 9.76
CA ASP A 104 4.88 11.45 9.85
C ASP A 104 3.94 10.30 9.46
N LEU A 105 4.26 9.59 8.38
CA LEU A 105 3.48 8.44 7.90
C LEU A 105 3.48 7.30 8.92
N GLU A 106 4.64 6.94 9.50
CA GLU A 106 4.73 5.93 10.55
C GLU A 106 3.93 6.30 11.80
N ARG A 107 4.04 7.57 12.23
CA ARG A 107 3.29 8.09 13.37
C ARG A 107 1.78 7.99 13.13
N ARG A 108 1.31 8.37 11.94
CA ARG A 108 -0.11 8.28 11.57
C ARG A 108 -0.58 6.83 11.52
N ALA A 109 0.22 5.92 10.98
CA ALA A 109 -0.08 4.49 10.99
C ALA A 109 -0.27 3.96 12.42
N GLY A 110 0.66 4.29 13.34
CA GLY A 110 0.56 3.90 14.74
C GLY A 110 -0.67 4.45 15.46
N ILE A 111 -1.09 5.69 15.14
CA ILE A 111 -2.33 6.27 15.67
C ILE A 111 -3.56 5.50 15.19
N LEU A 112 -3.63 5.13 13.91
CA LEU A 112 -4.75 4.38 13.34
C LEU A 112 -4.92 3.00 13.99
N GLU A 113 -3.81 2.29 14.21
CA GLU A 113 -3.85 0.99 14.88
C GLU A 113 -4.24 1.12 16.36
N SER A 114 -3.69 2.11 17.06
CA SER A 114 -4.01 2.35 18.46
C SER A 114 -5.46 2.79 18.66
N GLY A 115 -6.02 3.53 17.71
CA GLY A 115 -7.42 3.98 17.71
C GLY A 115 -8.41 2.95 17.18
N GLY A 116 -7.96 1.93 16.47
CA GLY A 116 -8.78 0.81 15.97
C GLY A 116 -8.85 -0.39 16.92
N GLY A 117 -8.03 -0.41 17.98
CA GLY A 117 -7.92 -1.51 18.94
C GLY A 117 -8.82 -1.45 20.17
N ASP A 118 -9.64 -0.40 20.33
CA ASP A 118 -10.45 -0.18 21.55
C ASP A 118 -11.96 -0.27 21.29
N HIS A 119 -12.40 -1.41 20.76
CA HIS A 119 -13.75 -1.89 21.04
C HIS A 119 -13.64 -2.86 22.21
N PRO A 120 -13.87 -2.43 23.47
CA PRO A 120 -13.94 -3.37 24.57
C PRO A 120 -15.10 -4.32 24.27
N ALA A 121 -14.79 -5.61 24.15
CA ALA A 121 -15.79 -6.65 24.15
C ALA A 121 -16.68 -6.41 25.38
N GLU A 122 -17.96 -6.17 25.16
CA GLU A 122 -18.91 -5.96 26.23
C GLU A 122 -18.77 -7.08 27.25
N ASP A 123 -18.50 -6.64 28.47
CA ASP A 123 -18.36 -7.41 29.69
C ASP A 123 -19.64 -8.22 29.91
N GLY A 124 -19.64 -9.46 29.41
CA GLY A 124 -20.66 -10.47 29.65
C GLY A 124 -20.54 -11.10 31.03
N GLY A 125 -20.33 -10.28 32.07
CA GLY A 125 -20.44 -10.70 33.46
C GLY A 125 -21.91 -10.86 33.85
N SER A 126 -22.44 -12.09 33.85
CA SER A 126 -23.60 -12.40 34.67
C SER A 126 -23.64 -13.86 35.16
N LEU A 127 -23.33 -13.96 36.44
CA LEU A 127 -23.77 -14.93 37.44
C LEU A 127 -23.59 -16.43 37.17
N GLN A 128 -22.55 -16.95 37.84
CA GLN A 128 -22.63 -18.22 38.57
C GLN A 128 -24.00 -18.37 39.25
N ARG A 129 -24.77 -19.39 38.87
CA ARG A 129 -25.79 -20.00 39.74
C ARG A 129 -25.34 -21.43 39.99
N HIS A 130 -24.71 -21.64 41.14
CA HIS A 130 -24.56 -22.95 41.74
C HIS A 130 -25.97 -23.43 42.12
N GLU A 131 -26.47 -24.46 41.45
CA GLU A 131 -27.58 -25.26 41.94
C GLU A 131 -27.06 -26.68 42.17
N ASP A 132 -26.47 -26.87 43.36
CA ASP A 132 -26.26 -28.19 43.94
C ASP A 132 -27.22 -28.36 45.12
N ALA A 133 -27.84 -29.56 45.16
CA ALA A 133 -28.56 -30.20 46.26
C ALA A 133 -29.95 -29.64 46.64
N HIS A 134 -31.00 -30.40 46.32
CA HIS A 134 -31.67 -31.27 47.29
C HIS A 134 -32.76 -32.09 46.58
N HIS A 135 -32.49 -33.38 46.34
CA HIS A 135 -33.52 -34.37 46.01
C HIS A 135 -33.47 -35.43 47.10
N GLU A 136 -34.28 -35.22 48.14
CA GLU A 136 -34.66 -36.22 49.13
C GLU A 136 -36.19 -36.16 49.27
N GLN A 137 -36.87 -37.15 48.69
CA GLN A 137 -37.95 -37.96 49.29
C GLN A 137 -38.58 -38.88 48.23
#